data_AF-A0A423EQ36-F1
#
_entry.id   AF-A0A423EQ36-F1
#
_cell.length_a   1.000
_cell.length_b   1.000
_cell.length_c   1.000
_cell.angle_alpha   90.00
_cell.angle_beta   90.00
_cell.angle_gamma   90.00
#
_symmetry.space_group_name_H-M   'P 1'
#
loop_
_entity.id
_entity.type
_entity.pdbx_description
1 polymer ?
#
loop_
_entity_poly.entity_id
_entity_poly.type
_entity_poly.pdbx_seq_one_letter_code
_entity_poly.pdbx_strand_id
1 'polypeptide(L)'
;MPLIPTGTTGTCTATVQGDSDFSTFAAAAIRFFPNDALKTWTIIASAQDAPITQLMTLSIPNEGHVTNKQYPIGGSPGSGFSAFWVKSIFGTWHNYQGLSGTATVTVDEALETLVATFSFTAVSGSKTVQIARGTVDVQGFSDNLRTHDSGSVTAQVSGSVNVSYQSTQVSMTHETVPNFPPSVLGWSRHYEPRPGNAEYVLSMRFADNLTPGTYPITDTSQNTRFFFYDLNRRFVSFLGISGQVTVESLPPAGTVTGQLKGSFQFIGSTSDDGETITVSNGQFVIQK
;
A
#
# COMPACT_ATOMS: atom_id res chain seq x y z
N MET A 1 4.71 -1.94 -1.62
CA MET A 1 3.54 -1.06 -1.78
C MET A 1 2.53 -1.47 -0.71
N PRO A 2 2.11 -0.59 0.22
CA PRO A 2 1.04 -0.96 1.14
C PRO A 2 -0.22 -1.23 0.33
N LEU A 3 -0.80 -2.43 0.50
CA LEU A 3 -1.92 -2.91 -0.30
C LEU A 3 -3.12 -1.96 -0.16
N ILE A 4 -3.75 -1.70 -1.30
CA ILE A 4 -4.92 -0.85 -1.41
C ILE A 4 -6.11 -1.59 -0.79
N PRO A 5 -6.83 -0.97 0.14
CA PRO A 5 -8.16 -1.37 0.55
C PRO A 5 -9.09 -1.66 -0.64
N THR A 6 -9.40 -2.93 -0.96
CA THR A 6 -10.61 -3.22 -1.74
C THR A 6 -11.82 -2.97 -0.84
N GLY A 7 -12.68 -2.02 -1.22
CA GLY A 7 -13.91 -1.67 -0.52
C GLY A 7 -13.98 -0.22 0.01
N THR A 8 -12.84 0.45 0.15
CA THR A 8 -12.84 1.83 0.65
C THR A 8 -13.07 2.80 -0.51
N THR A 9 -14.18 3.52 -0.46
CA THR A 9 -14.50 4.60 -1.39
C THR A 9 -14.42 5.93 -0.66
N GLY A 10 -14.21 7.02 -1.39
CA GLY A 10 -14.19 8.32 -0.76
C GLY A 10 -13.99 9.46 -1.72
N THR A 11 -14.08 10.67 -1.17
CA THR A 11 -13.78 11.93 -1.87
C THR A 11 -12.85 12.77 -1.01
N CYS A 12 -12.01 13.58 -1.66
CA CYS A 12 -11.13 14.52 -0.98
C CYS A 12 -10.94 15.72 -1.88
N THR A 13 -11.30 16.90 -1.36
CA THR A 13 -11.25 18.15 -2.10
C THR A 13 -10.69 19.26 -1.23
N ALA A 14 -10.05 20.26 -1.84
CA ALA A 14 -9.65 21.47 -1.16
C ALA A 14 -9.44 22.62 -2.16
N THR A 15 -9.43 23.85 -1.65
CA THR A 15 -8.88 25.01 -2.36
C THR A 15 -7.40 25.15 -2.02
N VAL A 16 -6.57 25.41 -3.03
CA VAL A 16 -5.14 25.72 -2.88
C VAL A 16 -4.97 27.21 -3.14
N GLN A 17 -4.40 27.93 -2.17
CA GLN A 17 -4.15 29.37 -2.29
C GLN A 17 -2.66 29.67 -2.12
N GLY A 18 -2.15 30.65 -2.87
CA GLY A 18 -0.74 31.03 -2.84
C GLY A 18 0.18 30.14 -3.68
N ASP A 19 -0.37 29.21 -4.45
CA ASP A 19 0.37 28.43 -5.45
C ASP A 19 0.08 28.94 -6.87
N SER A 20 1.10 28.97 -7.72
CA SER A 20 0.98 29.46 -9.11
C SER A 20 0.34 28.45 -10.06
N ASP A 21 0.41 27.17 -9.72
CA ASP A 21 0.13 26.08 -10.65
C ASP A 21 -1.23 25.45 -10.38
N PHE A 22 -1.72 25.56 -9.14
CA PHE A 22 -3.01 24.99 -8.73
C PHE A 22 -3.81 25.94 -7.85
N SER A 23 -5.10 26.04 -8.14
CA SER A 23 -6.09 26.71 -7.28
C SER A 23 -6.96 25.72 -6.50
N THR A 24 -6.94 24.44 -6.87
CA THR A 24 -7.82 23.41 -6.31
C THR A 24 -7.14 22.05 -6.27
N PHE A 25 -7.56 21.24 -5.30
CA PHE A 25 -7.27 19.83 -5.22
C PHE A 25 -8.60 19.07 -5.28
N ALA A 26 -8.68 18.06 -6.16
CA ALA A 26 -9.79 17.13 -6.22
C ALA A 26 -9.23 15.74 -6.52
N ALA A 27 -9.41 14.81 -5.59
CA ALA A 27 -8.83 13.47 -5.72
C ALA A 27 -9.56 12.65 -6.79
N ALA A 28 -8.79 12.05 -7.70
CA ALA A 28 -9.25 11.01 -8.61
C ALA A 28 -9.22 9.62 -7.97
N ALA A 29 -8.36 9.42 -6.97
CA ALA A 29 -8.28 8.19 -6.19
C ALA A 29 -7.94 8.47 -4.74
N ILE A 30 -8.48 7.66 -3.83
CA ILE A 30 -8.23 7.71 -2.39
C ILE A 30 -7.84 6.34 -1.87
N ARG A 31 -6.93 6.33 -0.91
CA ARG A 31 -6.53 5.16 -0.13
C ARG A 31 -6.67 5.51 1.35
N PHE A 32 -7.18 4.58 2.14
CA PHE A 32 -7.37 4.77 3.57
C PHE A 32 -7.02 3.50 4.35
N PHE A 33 -6.07 3.57 5.26
CA PHE A 33 -5.60 2.38 5.97
C PHE A 33 -5.08 2.74 7.37
N PRO A 34 -5.14 1.79 8.33
CA PRO A 34 -4.50 1.98 9.62
C PRO A 34 -2.98 1.89 9.46
N ASN A 35 -2.27 2.71 10.22
CA ASN A 35 -0.82 2.69 10.37
C ASN A 35 -0.50 2.47 11.84
N ASP A 36 -0.40 1.19 12.23
CA ASP A 36 -0.21 0.77 13.62
C ASP A 36 1.10 1.27 14.22
N ALA A 37 2.15 1.35 13.40
CA ALA A 37 3.46 1.84 13.83
C ALA A 37 3.39 3.30 14.28
N LEU A 38 2.57 4.11 13.60
CA LEU A 38 2.35 5.52 13.95
C LEU A 38 1.08 5.74 14.78
N LYS A 39 0.28 4.70 15.03
CA LYS A 39 -1.04 4.78 15.67
C LYS A 39 -1.95 5.83 15.01
N THR A 40 -2.02 5.80 13.68
CA THR A 40 -2.82 6.75 12.89
C THR A 40 -3.65 6.04 11.82
N TRP A 41 -4.79 6.64 11.48
CA TRP A 41 -5.42 6.46 10.18
C TRP A 41 -4.67 7.26 9.14
N THR A 42 -4.29 6.64 8.02
CA THR A 42 -3.62 7.31 6.90
C THR A 42 -4.53 7.38 5.69
N ILE A 43 -4.77 8.59 5.21
CA ILE A 43 -5.43 8.89 3.94
C ILE A 43 -4.36 9.30 2.94
N ILE A 44 -4.37 8.69 1.75
CA ILE A 44 -3.59 9.15 0.59
C ILE A 44 -4.58 9.43 -0.53
N ALA A 45 -4.75 10.70 -0.88
CA ALA A 45 -5.61 11.18 -1.94
C ALA A 45 -4.74 11.67 -3.11
N SER A 46 -5.00 11.21 -4.33
CA SER A 46 -4.24 11.61 -5.51
C SER A 46 -5.15 12.24 -6.57
N ALA A 47 -4.79 13.43 -7.04
CA ALA A 47 -5.33 14.03 -8.26
C ALA A 47 -4.36 13.69 -9.41
N GLN A 48 -4.86 13.08 -10.48
CA GLN A 48 -4.04 12.71 -11.63
C GLN A 48 -4.53 13.43 -12.88
N ASP A 49 -3.70 14.33 -13.41
CA ASP A 49 -3.82 14.89 -14.76
C ASP A 49 -2.43 14.88 -15.40
N ALA A 50 -1.96 13.73 -15.91
CA ALA A 50 -0.64 13.64 -16.53
C ALA A 50 -0.45 14.77 -17.59
N PRO A 51 0.64 15.58 -17.53
CA PRO A 51 1.92 15.36 -16.85
C PRO A 51 2.06 16.02 -15.46
N ILE A 52 0.96 16.40 -14.84
CA ILE A 52 0.90 17.15 -13.58
C ILE A 52 0.12 16.33 -12.54
N THR A 53 0.66 16.14 -11.35
CA THR A 53 -0.02 15.35 -10.30
C THR A 53 -0.04 16.10 -8.99
N GLN A 54 -1.11 15.89 -8.21
CA GLN A 54 -1.18 16.32 -6.82
C GLN A 54 -1.41 15.10 -5.93
N LEU A 55 -0.80 15.10 -4.76
CA LEU A 55 -0.99 14.11 -3.72
C LEU A 55 -1.27 14.83 -2.41
N MET A 56 -2.24 14.36 -1.65
CA MET A 56 -2.51 14.80 -0.30
C MET A 56 -2.46 13.62 0.63
N THR A 57 -1.63 13.72 1.66
CA THR A 57 -1.52 12.72 2.71
C THR A 57 -2.03 13.32 4.00
N LEU A 58 -3.02 12.69 4.62
CA LEU A 58 -3.56 13.08 5.92
C LEU A 58 -3.32 11.93 6.89
N SER A 59 -2.73 12.20 8.04
CA SER A 59 -2.64 11.22 9.13
C SER A 59 -3.44 11.71 10.33
N ILE A 60 -4.40 10.91 10.75
CA ILE A 60 -5.34 11.20 11.83
C ILE A 60 -5.01 10.25 12.98
N PRO A 61 -4.92 10.71 14.24
CA PRO A 61 -4.76 9.80 15.37
C PRO A 61 -5.82 8.70 15.35
N ASN A 62 -5.39 7.43 15.47
CA ASN A 62 -6.31 6.32 15.56
C ASN A 62 -6.72 6.13 17.04
N GLU A 63 -7.80 6.80 17.42
CA GLU A 63 -8.37 6.78 18.78
C GLU A 63 -9.70 6.00 18.83
N GLY A 64 -10.03 5.25 17.78
CA GLY A 64 -11.34 4.64 17.57
C GLY A 64 -12.42 5.68 17.23
N HIS A 65 -13.66 5.39 17.62
CA HIS A 65 -14.82 6.26 17.39
C HIS A 65 -14.63 7.66 18.01
N VAL A 66 -14.73 8.70 17.18
CA VAL A 66 -14.69 10.10 17.59
C VAL A 66 -15.75 10.90 16.83
N THR A 67 -16.35 11.90 17.46
CA THR A 67 -17.35 12.75 16.81
C THR A 67 -16.94 14.22 16.88
N ASN A 68 -16.84 14.88 15.72
CA ASN A 68 -16.50 16.30 15.56
C ASN A 68 -15.28 16.75 16.39
N LYS A 69 -14.30 15.86 16.56
CA LYS A 69 -13.11 16.14 17.36
C LYS A 69 -12.17 17.04 16.57
N GLN A 70 -11.73 18.13 17.20
CA GLN A 70 -10.78 19.04 16.60
C GLN A 70 -9.34 18.62 16.90
N TYR A 71 -8.50 18.66 15.87
CA TYR A 71 -7.08 18.43 15.96
C TYR A 71 -6.30 19.61 15.39
N PRO A 72 -5.25 20.08 16.07
CA PRO A 72 -4.29 20.99 15.45
C PRO A 72 -3.51 20.26 14.35
N ILE A 73 -3.29 20.95 13.25
CA ILE A 73 -2.43 20.46 12.15
C ILE A 73 -0.99 20.91 12.40
N GLY A 74 -0.03 20.02 12.13
CA GLY A 74 1.41 20.25 12.38
C GLY A 74 1.94 19.49 13.61
N GLY A 75 1.12 18.64 14.21
CA GLY A 75 1.55 17.72 15.26
C GLY A 75 2.39 16.57 14.73
N SER A 76 3.13 15.91 15.63
CA SER A 76 3.82 14.66 15.32
C SER A 76 2.80 13.54 15.01
N PRO A 77 3.14 12.60 14.12
CA PRO A 77 2.30 11.43 13.89
C PRO A 77 1.96 10.70 15.19
N GLY A 78 0.68 10.33 15.36
CA GLY A 78 0.17 9.60 16.54
C GLY A 78 -0.30 10.46 17.70
N SER A 79 0.01 11.76 17.74
CA SER A 79 -0.49 12.70 18.78
C SER A 79 -1.30 13.86 18.23
N GLY A 80 -1.27 14.09 16.90
CA GLY A 80 -2.06 15.13 16.25
C GLY A 80 -2.35 14.80 14.80
N PHE A 81 -3.09 15.68 14.15
CA PHE A 81 -3.38 15.57 12.73
C PHE A 81 -2.16 16.06 11.95
N SER A 82 -1.64 15.24 11.05
CA SER A 82 -0.57 15.65 10.13
C SER A 82 -1.10 15.71 8.70
N ALA A 83 -0.61 16.68 7.94
CA ALA A 83 -1.07 16.91 6.58
C ALA A 83 0.13 17.24 5.69
N PHE A 84 0.16 16.64 4.51
CA PHE A 84 1.12 16.93 3.45
C PHE A 84 0.36 17.16 2.16
N TRP A 85 0.76 18.19 1.43
CA TRP A 85 0.35 18.38 0.05
C TRP A 85 1.59 18.35 -0.83
N VAL A 86 1.55 17.57 -1.89
CA VAL A 86 2.65 17.40 -2.81
C VAL A 86 2.14 17.66 -4.21
N LYS A 87 2.91 18.38 -5.01
CA LYS A 87 2.68 18.45 -6.45
C LYS A 87 3.89 17.96 -7.21
N SER A 88 3.65 17.34 -8.36
CA SER A 88 4.67 17.03 -9.36
C SER A 88 4.34 17.76 -10.64
N ILE A 89 5.31 18.51 -11.15
CA ILE A 89 5.21 19.22 -12.43
C ILE A 89 6.37 18.74 -13.29
N PHE A 90 6.05 18.08 -14.41
CA PHE A 90 7.06 17.49 -15.30
C PHE A 90 8.10 16.63 -14.57
N GLY A 91 7.65 15.87 -13.56
CA GLY A 91 8.50 14.98 -12.75
C GLY A 91 9.25 15.67 -11.59
N THR A 92 9.18 17.00 -11.46
CA THR A 92 9.77 17.72 -10.31
C THR A 92 8.78 17.74 -9.16
N TRP A 93 9.19 17.16 -8.03
CA TRP A 93 8.38 17.05 -6.82
C TRP A 93 8.55 18.26 -5.90
N HIS A 94 7.43 18.85 -5.49
CA HIS A 94 7.37 19.92 -4.50
C HIS A 94 6.56 19.47 -3.30
N ASN A 95 7.24 19.25 -2.18
CA ASN A 95 6.63 18.76 -0.94
C ASN A 95 6.30 19.94 -0.03
N TYR A 96 5.01 20.11 0.29
CA TYR A 96 4.52 21.09 1.23
C TYR A 96 4.06 20.40 2.51
N GLN A 97 4.79 20.63 3.60
CA GLN A 97 4.45 20.11 4.92
C GLN A 97 3.50 21.07 5.63
N GLY A 98 2.38 20.55 6.15
CA GLY A 98 1.46 21.31 6.98
C GLY A 98 2.11 21.70 8.32
N LEU A 99 2.15 22.99 8.63
CA LEU A 99 2.75 23.53 9.86
C LEU A 99 1.72 23.91 10.91
N SER A 100 0.58 24.43 10.47
CA SER A 100 -0.45 24.95 11.36
C SER A 100 -1.80 24.92 10.67
N GLY A 101 -2.86 24.86 11.47
CA GLY A 101 -4.21 24.74 10.97
C GLY A 101 -5.06 23.89 11.90
N THR A 102 -6.27 23.57 11.45
CA THR A 102 -7.20 22.75 12.19
C THR A 102 -7.88 21.74 11.28
N ALA A 103 -8.16 20.57 11.84
CA ALA A 103 -9.05 19.59 11.26
C ALA A 103 -10.17 19.27 12.26
N THR A 104 -11.40 19.13 11.77
CA THR A 104 -12.52 18.57 12.54
C THR A 104 -12.82 17.20 11.95
N VAL A 105 -12.77 16.16 12.77
CA VAL A 105 -12.87 14.76 12.34
C VAL A 105 -14.01 14.05 13.07
N THR A 106 -14.76 13.26 12.33
CA THR A 106 -15.67 12.23 12.83
C THR A 106 -15.24 10.89 12.26
N VAL A 107 -15.07 9.90 13.12
CA VAL A 107 -14.79 8.49 12.80
C VAL A 107 -15.91 7.68 13.44
N ASP A 108 -16.65 6.95 12.62
CA ASP A 108 -17.66 5.99 13.07
C ASP A 108 -17.25 4.58 12.65
N GLU A 109 -16.66 3.84 13.59
CA GLU A 109 -16.24 2.45 13.38
C GLU A 109 -17.41 1.50 13.13
N ALA A 110 -18.60 1.79 13.66
CA ALA A 110 -19.76 0.93 13.49
C ALA A 110 -20.37 1.09 12.10
N LEU A 111 -20.30 2.31 11.54
CA LEU A 111 -20.75 2.61 10.18
C LEU A 111 -19.63 2.52 9.15
N GLU A 112 -18.38 2.28 9.57
CA GLU A 112 -17.20 2.23 8.70
C GLU A 112 -17.01 3.54 7.92
N THR A 113 -17.28 4.70 8.56
CA THR A 113 -17.27 6.03 7.92
C THR A 113 -16.40 7.06 8.61
N LEU A 114 -15.70 7.88 7.81
CA LEU A 114 -14.81 8.94 8.29
C LEU A 114 -15.09 10.18 7.47
N VAL A 115 -15.42 11.24 8.17
CA VAL A 115 -15.62 12.56 7.58
C VAL A 115 -14.69 13.52 8.30
N ALA A 116 -13.92 14.29 7.53
CA ALA A 116 -13.15 15.37 8.10
C ALA A 116 -13.22 16.63 7.25
N THR A 117 -13.17 17.77 7.93
CA THR A 117 -12.95 19.07 7.32
C THR A 117 -11.62 19.63 7.82
N PHE A 118 -10.86 20.28 6.96
CA PHE A 118 -9.53 20.76 7.31
C PHE A 118 -9.15 22.06 6.60
N SER A 119 -8.28 22.83 7.25
CA SER A 119 -7.63 24.00 6.67
C SER A 119 -6.26 24.17 7.30
N PHE A 120 -5.21 24.30 6.50
CA PHE A 120 -3.84 24.42 6.99
C PHE A 120 -2.93 25.25 6.10
N THR A 121 -1.92 25.83 6.75
CA THR A 121 -0.78 26.47 6.11
C THR A 121 0.29 25.40 5.86
N ALA A 122 0.81 25.33 4.64
CA ALA A 122 1.86 24.38 4.27
C ALA A 122 3.07 25.07 3.64
N VAL A 123 4.27 24.54 3.89
CA VAL A 123 5.53 25.16 3.42
C VAL A 123 6.42 24.21 2.63
N SER A 124 7.11 24.76 1.64
CA SER A 124 8.18 24.09 0.88
C SER A 124 9.33 25.07 0.68
N GLY A 125 10.41 24.92 1.47
CA GLY A 125 11.48 25.91 1.51
C GLY A 125 10.94 27.28 1.94
N SER A 126 11.09 28.31 1.08
CA SER A 126 10.58 29.66 1.33
C SER A 126 9.15 29.90 0.82
N LYS A 127 8.52 28.89 0.19
CA LYS A 127 7.15 29.01 -0.35
C LYS A 127 6.13 28.59 0.72
N THR A 128 5.06 29.36 0.82
CA THR A 128 3.94 29.10 1.71
C THR A 128 2.66 29.05 0.90
N VAL A 129 1.83 28.03 1.14
CA VAL A 129 0.50 27.88 0.54
C VAL A 129 -0.52 27.67 1.63
N GLN A 130 -1.77 28.04 1.36
CA GLN A 130 -2.91 27.74 2.21
C GLN A 130 -3.77 26.68 1.54
N ILE A 131 -3.95 25.54 2.20
CA ILE A 131 -4.95 24.55 1.85
C ILE A 131 -6.19 24.89 2.67
N ALA A 132 -7.26 25.31 1.99
CA ALA A 132 -8.47 25.83 2.63
C ALA A 132 -9.71 25.05 2.18
N ARG A 133 -10.74 25.03 3.04
CA ARG A 133 -12.02 24.36 2.78
C ARG A 133 -11.83 22.90 2.36
N GLY A 134 -10.86 22.24 2.97
CA GLY A 134 -10.56 20.85 2.75
C GLY A 134 -11.69 19.99 3.30
N THR A 135 -12.11 19.00 2.54
CA THR A 135 -13.05 17.98 2.96
C THR A 135 -12.52 16.61 2.56
N VAL A 136 -12.78 15.62 3.41
CA VAL A 136 -12.58 14.21 3.08
C VAL A 136 -13.76 13.41 3.63
N ASP A 137 -14.27 12.50 2.81
CA ASP A 137 -15.32 11.56 3.14
C ASP A 137 -14.82 10.18 2.70
N VAL A 138 -14.85 9.21 3.62
CA VAL A 138 -14.41 7.84 3.41
C VAL A 138 -15.48 6.90 3.94
N GLN A 139 -15.80 5.85 3.17
CA GLN A 139 -16.75 4.81 3.55
C GLN A 139 -16.16 3.41 3.32
N GLY A 140 -16.60 2.45 4.12
CA GLY A 140 -16.20 1.04 4.01
C GLY A 140 -14.77 0.79 4.50
N PHE A 141 -14.36 1.45 5.58
CA PHE A 141 -13.14 1.08 6.29
C PHE A 141 -13.45 0.27 7.54
N SER A 142 -12.56 -0.63 7.95
CA SER A 142 -12.69 -1.29 9.25
C SER A 142 -11.45 -1.05 10.13
N ASP A 143 -11.72 -0.86 11.43
CA ASP A 143 -10.73 -0.81 12.53
C ASP A 143 -10.15 -2.17 12.86
N ASN A 144 -10.83 -3.22 12.42
CA ASN A 144 -10.18 -4.51 12.26
C ASN A 144 -8.97 -4.24 11.36
N LEU A 145 -7.76 -4.52 11.86
CA LEU A 145 -6.68 -5.04 11.00
C LEU A 145 -7.42 -5.93 10.03
N ARG A 146 -7.62 -5.46 8.77
CA ARG A 146 -8.38 -6.19 7.77
C ARG A 146 -7.95 -7.61 7.97
N THR A 147 -8.87 -8.50 8.35
CA THR A 147 -8.52 -9.89 8.64
C THR A 147 -7.61 -10.28 7.50
N HIS A 148 -6.31 -10.43 7.81
CA HIS A 148 -5.39 -10.92 6.81
C HIS A 148 -6.08 -12.18 6.31
N ASP A 149 -6.16 -12.31 4.99
CA ASP A 149 -6.75 -13.51 4.42
C ASP A 149 -6.07 -14.68 5.15
N SER A 150 -6.82 -15.69 5.54
CA SER A 150 -6.26 -16.71 6.42
C SER A 150 -5.24 -17.55 5.67
N GLY A 151 -4.23 -18.06 6.37
CA GLY A 151 -3.24 -18.97 5.80
C GLY A 151 -1.80 -18.55 6.09
N SER A 152 -0.87 -19.01 5.27
CA SER A 152 0.55 -18.81 5.48
C SER A 152 1.35 -18.92 4.19
N VAL A 153 2.49 -18.24 4.19
CA VAL A 153 3.54 -18.37 3.19
C VAL A 153 4.85 -18.59 3.92
N THR A 154 5.59 -19.62 3.51
CA THR A 154 6.91 -19.94 4.06
C THR A 154 7.90 -20.16 2.94
N ALA A 155 9.18 -19.85 3.19
CA ALA A 155 10.27 -20.15 2.26
C ALA A 155 11.62 -20.06 2.98
N GLN A 156 12.66 -20.60 2.35
CA GLN A 156 14.05 -20.35 2.72
C GLN A 156 14.68 -19.45 1.65
N VAL A 157 15.14 -18.27 2.05
CA VAL A 157 15.81 -17.30 1.17
C VAL A 157 17.30 -17.27 1.52
N SER A 158 18.15 -17.41 0.52
CA SER A 158 19.62 -17.35 0.66
C SER A 158 20.27 -16.51 -0.44
N GLY A 159 21.51 -16.07 -0.23
CA GLY A 159 22.26 -15.21 -1.16
C GLY A 159 22.45 -13.81 -0.58
N SER A 160 22.07 -12.78 -1.33
CA SER A 160 22.11 -11.37 -0.85
C SER A 160 21.22 -11.10 0.36
N VAL A 161 20.21 -11.94 0.57
CA VAL A 161 19.34 -11.95 1.76
C VAL A 161 19.36 -13.38 2.30
N ASN A 162 19.48 -13.54 3.63
CA ASN A 162 19.46 -14.84 4.29
C ASN A 162 18.39 -14.83 5.38
N VAL A 163 17.24 -15.45 5.10
CA VAL A 163 16.10 -15.50 6.03
C VAL A 163 15.28 -16.77 5.87
N SER A 164 14.87 -17.34 7.00
CA SER A 164 13.78 -18.32 7.03
C SER A 164 12.47 -17.56 7.03
N TYR A 165 11.91 -17.32 5.84
CA TYR A 165 10.71 -16.51 5.65
C TYR A 165 9.49 -17.22 6.23
N GLN A 166 8.79 -16.53 7.12
CA GLN A 166 7.51 -16.96 7.68
C GLN A 166 6.56 -15.76 7.72
N SER A 167 5.50 -15.84 6.93
CA SER A 167 4.52 -14.75 6.88
C SER A 167 3.84 -14.57 8.23
N THR A 168 3.81 -13.34 8.73
CA THR A 168 2.93 -12.92 9.83
C THR A 168 1.61 -12.36 9.30
N GLN A 169 1.57 -12.02 8.00
CA GLN A 169 0.41 -11.48 7.32
C GLN A 169 0.35 -12.04 5.90
N VAL A 170 -0.85 -12.34 5.41
CA VAL A 170 -1.09 -12.69 4.01
C VAL A 170 -2.34 -11.96 3.49
N SER A 171 -2.43 -11.82 2.17
CA SER A 171 -3.61 -11.26 1.51
C SER A 171 -3.69 -11.70 0.05
N MET A 172 -4.89 -11.62 -0.50
CA MET A 172 -5.23 -11.91 -1.87
C MET A 172 -6.10 -10.78 -2.45
N THR A 173 -5.62 -10.19 -3.53
CA THR A 173 -6.33 -9.15 -4.29
C THR A 173 -6.46 -9.56 -5.76
N HIS A 174 -7.44 -9.00 -6.46
CA HIS A 174 -7.53 -9.09 -7.91
C HIS A 174 -7.08 -7.76 -8.50
N GLU A 175 -6.21 -7.81 -9.51
CA GLU A 175 -5.59 -6.63 -10.07
C GLU A 175 -5.44 -6.71 -11.59
N THR A 176 -5.59 -5.56 -12.23
CA THR A 176 -5.19 -5.33 -13.62
C THR A 176 -4.00 -4.37 -13.62
N VAL A 177 -2.87 -4.81 -14.18
CA VAL A 177 -1.63 -4.01 -14.24
C VAL A 177 -1.11 -3.94 -15.68
N PRO A 178 -0.36 -2.90 -16.06
CA PRO A 178 0.33 -2.88 -17.35
C PRO A 178 1.28 -4.09 -17.50
N ASN A 179 1.32 -4.69 -18.69
CA ASN A 179 2.27 -5.76 -19.06
C ASN A 179 2.15 -7.08 -18.29
N PHE A 180 0.95 -7.39 -17.79
CA PHE A 180 0.57 -8.72 -17.30
C PHE A 180 -0.96 -8.90 -17.47
N PRO A 181 -1.49 -10.11 -17.71
CA PRO A 181 -2.93 -10.32 -17.79
C PRO A 181 -3.66 -9.98 -16.47
N PRO A 182 -4.99 -9.79 -16.50
CA PRO A 182 -5.80 -9.79 -15.28
C PRO A 182 -5.45 -11.00 -14.40
N SER A 183 -5.32 -10.76 -13.10
CA SER A 183 -4.64 -11.71 -12.22
C SER A 183 -5.08 -11.61 -10.78
N VAL A 184 -4.96 -12.74 -10.09
CA VAL A 184 -4.93 -12.80 -8.64
C VAL A 184 -3.51 -12.53 -8.16
N LEU A 185 -3.39 -11.64 -7.18
CA LEU A 185 -2.15 -11.32 -6.48
C LEU A 185 -2.21 -11.90 -5.06
N GLY A 186 -1.44 -12.96 -4.81
CA GLY A 186 -1.08 -13.38 -3.48
C GLY A 186 0.03 -12.49 -2.92
N TRP A 187 -0.17 -11.96 -1.73
CA TRP A 187 0.79 -11.12 -1.02
C TRP A 187 1.02 -11.68 0.37
N SER A 188 2.25 -11.60 0.85
CA SER A 188 2.56 -11.92 2.25
C SER A 188 3.65 -11.01 2.78
N ARG A 189 3.68 -10.86 4.10
CA ARG A 189 4.72 -10.12 4.82
C ARG A 189 5.26 -10.95 5.97
N HIS A 190 6.57 -10.98 6.08
CA HIS A 190 7.31 -11.38 7.27
C HIS A 190 7.64 -10.10 8.02
N TYR A 191 7.16 -9.98 9.25
CA TYR A 191 7.47 -8.83 10.10
C TYR A 191 7.88 -9.29 11.49
N GLU A 192 9.11 -8.96 11.87
CA GLU A 192 9.64 -9.13 13.22
C GLU A 192 9.95 -7.75 13.80
N PRO A 193 9.21 -7.29 14.83
CA PRO A 193 9.53 -6.07 15.52
C PRO A 193 10.87 -6.19 16.26
N ARG A 194 11.38 -5.06 16.74
CA ARG A 194 12.63 -5.05 17.52
C ARG A 194 12.54 -6.01 18.72
N PRO A 195 13.63 -6.73 19.03
CA PRO A 195 14.99 -6.54 18.53
C PRO A 195 15.31 -7.22 17.18
N GLY A 196 14.44 -8.08 16.63
CA GLY A 196 14.69 -8.81 15.37
C GLY A 196 14.83 -7.89 14.16
N ASN A 197 13.97 -6.86 14.07
CA ASN A 197 14.01 -5.79 13.06
C ASN A 197 14.15 -6.35 11.63
N ALA A 198 13.21 -7.22 11.24
CA ALA A 198 13.18 -7.83 9.93
C ALA A 198 11.81 -7.63 9.29
N GLU A 199 11.80 -6.97 8.13
CA GLU A 199 10.60 -6.81 7.34
C GLU A 199 10.83 -7.20 5.88
N TYR A 200 10.11 -8.22 5.41
CA TYR A 200 10.18 -8.73 4.04
C TYR A 200 8.78 -8.92 3.48
N VAL A 201 8.66 -8.86 2.16
CA VAL A 201 7.40 -9.11 1.44
C VAL A 201 7.64 -10.08 0.31
N LEU A 202 6.75 -11.06 0.16
CA LEU A 202 6.65 -11.90 -1.03
C LEU A 202 5.35 -11.61 -1.77
N SER A 203 5.46 -11.34 -3.06
CA SER A 203 4.35 -11.08 -3.96
C SER A 203 4.35 -12.11 -5.08
N MET A 204 3.20 -12.74 -5.30
CA MET A 204 3.00 -13.88 -6.18
C MET A 204 1.77 -13.61 -7.04
N ARG A 205 1.96 -13.36 -8.33
CA ARG A 205 0.89 -13.05 -9.27
C ARG A 205 0.58 -14.27 -10.13
N PHE A 206 -0.70 -14.54 -10.34
CA PHE A 206 -1.23 -15.66 -11.12
C PHE A 206 -2.29 -15.16 -12.09
N ALA A 207 -2.10 -15.37 -13.40
CA ALA A 207 -3.07 -14.94 -14.41
C ALA A 207 -4.41 -15.69 -14.25
N ASP A 208 -5.53 -14.99 -14.50
CA ASP A 208 -6.89 -15.51 -14.30
C ASP A 208 -7.21 -16.75 -15.15
N ASN A 209 -6.48 -16.96 -16.25
CA ASN A 209 -6.65 -18.09 -17.15
C ASN A 209 -5.84 -19.33 -16.73
N LEU A 210 -5.14 -19.29 -15.59
CA LEU A 210 -4.40 -20.44 -15.10
C LEU A 210 -5.34 -21.52 -14.55
N THR A 211 -4.91 -22.76 -14.77
CA THR A 211 -5.46 -23.95 -14.10
C THR A 211 -4.42 -24.48 -13.12
N PRO A 212 -4.79 -25.35 -12.17
CA PRO A 212 -3.80 -26.08 -11.38
C PRO A 212 -2.77 -26.78 -12.28
N GLY A 213 -1.50 -26.72 -11.90
CA GLY A 213 -0.37 -27.18 -12.73
C GLY A 213 0.96 -26.53 -12.35
N THR A 214 2.03 -26.92 -13.04
CA THR A 214 3.38 -26.36 -12.81
C THR A 214 3.74 -25.37 -13.91
N TYR A 215 4.18 -24.19 -13.53
CA TYR A 215 4.49 -23.07 -14.43
C TYR A 215 5.89 -22.52 -14.15
N PRO A 216 6.63 -22.11 -15.18
CA PRO A 216 7.92 -21.47 -15.00
C PRO A 216 7.74 -20.06 -14.39
N ILE A 217 8.68 -19.70 -13.51
CA ILE A 217 8.83 -18.33 -13.02
C ILE A 217 9.95 -17.68 -13.84
N THR A 218 9.62 -16.66 -14.62
CA THR A 218 10.57 -15.85 -15.39
C THR A 218 10.14 -14.38 -15.36
N ASP A 219 11.06 -13.48 -15.68
CA ASP A 219 10.81 -12.04 -15.80
C ASP A 219 9.78 -11.68 -16.89
N THR A 220 9.68 -12.54 -17.90
CA THR A 220 8.85 -12.40 -19.10
C THR A 220 7.56 -13.21 -19.06
N SER A 221 7.38 -14.05 -18.04
CA SER A 221 6.19 -14.90 -17.90
C SER A 221 4.92 -14.05 -17.85
N GLN A 222 3.91 -14.51 -18.59
CA GLN A 222 2.54 -13.97 -18.57
C GLN A 222 1.59 -14.85 -17.74
N ASN A 223 2.09 -15.97 -17.22
CA ASN A 223 1.32 -16.90 -16.39
C ASN A 223 1.48 -16.54 -14.92
N THR A 224 2.73 -16.38 -14.49
CA THR A 224 3.06 -16.13 -13.09
C THR A 224 4.17 -15.10 -12.97
N ARG A 225 4.17 -14.32 -11.89
CA ARG A 225 5.28 -13.37 -11.61
C ARG A 225 5.52 -13.27 -10.11
N PHE A 226 6.78 -13.41 -9.71
CA PHE A 226 7.17 -13.47 -8.30
C PHE A 226 8.14 -12.34 -7.99
N PHE A 227 7.92 -11.66 -6.88
CA PHE A 227 8.83 -10.66 -6.33
C PHE A 227 9.07 -10.92 -4.85
N PHE A 228 10.32 -10.82 -4.44
CA PHE A 228 10.70 -10.70 -3.04
C PHE A 228 11.21 -9.28 -2.78
N TYR A 229 10.78 -8.67 -1.68
CA TYR A 229 11.21 -7.34 -1.27
C TYR A 229 11.87 -7.39 0.10
N ASP A 230 13.05 -6.78 0.19
CA ASP A 230 13.72 -6.46 1.44
C ASP A 230 13.43 -5.00 1.82
N LEU A 231 12.54 -4.83 2.80
CA LEU A 231 12.13 -3.51 3.28
C LEU A 231 13.14 -2.92 4.27
N ASN A 232 14.06 -3.72 4.80
CA ASN A 232 15.12 -3.26 5.71
C ASN A 232 16.22 -2.51 4.95
N ARG A 233 16.51 -2.92 3.70
CA ARG A 233 17.57 -2.34 2.85
C ARG A 233 17.08 -1.19 1.95
N ARG A 234 16.14 -0.35 2.40
CA ARG A 234 15.54 0.74 1.57
C ARG A 234 14.72 0.23 0.37
N PHE A 235 13.94 -0.84 0.55
CA PHE A 235 13.02 -1.36 -0.47
C PHE A 235 13.75 -1.97 -1.68
N VAL A 236 14.67 -2.92 -1.45
CA VAL A 236 15.31 -3.68 -2.55
C VAL A 236 14.32 -4.72 -3.07
N SER A 237 14.16 -4.82 -4.41
CA SER A 237 13.28 -5.79 -5.06
C SER A 237 14.06 -6.81 -5.87
N PHE A 238 13.73 -8.09 -5.67
CA PHE A 238 14.25 -9.21 -6.42
C PHE A 238 13.12 -9.81 -7.27
N LEU A 239 13.20 -9.61 -8.60
CA LEU A 239 12.26 -10.20 -9.55
C LEU A 239 12.67 -11.65 -9.84
N GLY A 240 11.73 -12.59 -9.81
CA GLY A 240 11.97 -13.98 -10.19
C GLY A 240 12.34 -14.10 -11.67
N ILE A 241 13.56 -14.53 -11.95
CA ILE A 241 14.12 -14.67 -13.31
C ILE A 241 14.19 -16.13 -13.79
N SER A 242 14.21 -17.09 -12.87
CA SER A 242 14.15 -18.52 -13.17
C SER A 242 13.58 -19.30 -12.00
N GLY A 243 12.98 -20.46 -12.27
CA GLY A 243 12.36 -21.30 -11.25
C GLY A 243 11.02 -21.83 -11.68
N GLN A 244 10.26 -22.33 -10.72
CA GLN A 244 8.95 -22.92 -10.97
C GLN A 244 8.01 -22.73 -9.78
N VAL A 245 6.72 -22.68 -10.09
CA VAL A 245 5.63 -22.76 -9.14
C VAL A 245 4.71 -23.90 -9.53
N THR A 246 4.33 -24.72 -8.56
CA THR A 246 3.26 -25.70 -8.69
C THR A 246 2.03 -25.14 -8.00
N VAL A 247 0.97 -24.93 -8.76
CA VAL A 247 -0.30 -24.41 -8.31
C VAL A 247 -1.27 -25.56 -8.10
N GLU A 248 -1.76 -25.73 -6.88
CA GLU A 248 -2.72 -26.77 -6.49
C GLU A 248 -4.16 -26.27 -6.54
N SER A 249 -4.39 -25.01 -6.13
CA SER A 249 -5.70 -24.37 -6.20
C SER A 249 -5.57 -22.87 -6.45
N LEU A 250 -6.57 -22.32 -7.15
CA LEU A 250 -6.73 -20.90 -7.47
C LEU A 250 -8.20 -20.52 -7.20
N PRO A 251 -8.50 -19.28 -6.81
CA PRO A 251 -9.85 -18.74 -6.88
C PRO A 251 -10.40 -18.79 -8.31
N PRO A 252 -11.74 -18.79 -8.49
CA PRO A 252 -12.36 -18.60 -9.79
C PRO A 252 -11.85 -17.31 -10.47
N ALA A 253 -11.69 -17.36 -11.79
CA ALA A 253 -11.22 -16.24 -12.61
C ALA A 253 -11.99 -14.94 -12.31
N GLY A 254 -11.27 -13.83 -12.13
CA GLY A 254 -11.86 -12.52 -11.82
C GLY A 254 -12.33 -12.36 -10.37
N THR A 255 -12.07 -13.34 -9.49
CA THR A 255 -12.48 -13.31 -8.09
C THR A 255 -11.30 -13.55 -7.15
N VAL A 256 -11.50 -13.23 -5.88
CA VAL A 256 -10.54 -13.53 -4.80
C VAL A 256 -11.10 -14.48 -3.75
N THR A 257 -12.35 -14.92 -3.88
CA THR A 257 -13.00 -15.81 -2.91
C THR A 257 -12.59 -17.25 -3.19
N GLY A 258 -12.13 -17.95 -2.16
CA GLY A 258 -11.60 -19.31 -2.26
C GLY A 258 -10.16 -19.42 -1.81
N GLN A 259 -9.47 -20.46 -2.31
CA GLN A 259 -8.11 -20.80 -1.88
C GLN A 259 -7.11 -20.60 -3.02
N LEU A 260 -5.98 -19.98 -2.68
CA LEU A 260 -4.76 -19.96 -3.46
C LEU A 260 -3.74 -20.85 -2.75
N LYS A 261 -3.36 -21.97 -3.35
CA LYS A 261 -2.45 -22.96 -2.74
C LYS A 261 -1.41 -23.49 -3.71
N GLY A 262 -0.20 -23.71 -3.21
CA GLY A 262 0.85 -24.36 -3.97
C GLY A 262 2.23 -24.26 -3.34
N SER A 263 3.23 -24.56 -4.16
CA SER A 263 4.65 -24.53 -3.78
C SER A 263 5.49 -23.86 -4.85
N PHE A 264 6.63 -23.30 -4.47
CA PHE A 264 7.50 -22.57 -5.40
C PHE A 264 8.97 -22.64 -5.00
N GLN A 265 9.80 -22.42 -6.01
CA GLN A 265 11.23 -22.16 -5.86
C GLN A 265 11.67 -21.26 -7.02
N PHE A 266 12.50 -20.26 -6.76
CA PHE A 266 13.00 -19.38 -7.81
C PHE A 266 14.31 -18.70 -7.45
N ILE A 267 15.02 -18.23 -8.48
CA ILE A 267 16.13 -17.30 -8.35
C ILE A 267 15.58 -15.91 -8.64
N GLY A 268 15.79 -14.99 -7.70
CA GLY A 268 15.41 -13.58 -7.84
C GLY A 268 16.64 -12.72 -8.11
N SER A 269 16.50 -11.66 -8.91
CA SER A 269 17.59 -10.71 -9.18
C SER A 269 17.13 -9.25 -9.14
N THR A 270 18.01 -8.35 -8.71
CA THR A 270 17.79 -6.89 -8.77
C THR A 270 18.06 -6.36 -10.18
N SER A 271 17.36 -5.30 -10.58
CA SER A 271 17.55 -4.66 -11.90
C SER A 271 18.87 -3.90 -12.01
N ASP A 272 19.34 -3.33 -10.91
CA ASP A 272 20.37 -2.29 -10.93
C ASP A 272 21.78 -2.89 -10.81
N ASP A 273 21.94 -3.85 -9.88
CA ASP A 273 23.26 -4.33 -9.45
C ASP A 273 23.45 -5.83 -9.74
N GLY A 274 22.40 -6.53 -10.20
CA GLY A 274 22.43 -7.96 -10.46
C GLY A 274 22.58 -8.84 -9.21
N GLU A 275 22.36 -8.28 -8.01
CA GLU A 275 22.32 -9.06 -6.77
C GLU A 275 21.28 -10.19 -6.90
N THR A 276 21.60 -11.38 -6.40
CA THR A 276 20.72 -12.54 -6.52
C THR A 276 20.34 -13.14 -5.17
N ILE A 277 19.12 -13.65 -5.12
CA ILE A 277 18.65 -14.54 -4.05
C ILE A 277 18.20 -15.88 -4.64
N THR A 278 18.31 -16.93 -3.86
CA THR A 278 17.64 -18.21 -4.11
C THR A 278 16.53 -18.38 -3.08
N VAL A 279 15.32 -18.60 -3.57
CA VAL A 279 14.15 -18.91 -2.76
C VAL A 279 13.79 -20.37 -2.96
N SER A 280 13.78 -21.13 -1.88
CA SER A 280 13.62 -22.59 -1.88
C SER A 280 12.61 -23.03 -0.84
N ASN A 281 12.07 -24.25 -1.01
CA ASN A 281 11.07 -24.83 -0.11
C ASN A 281 9.87 -23.89 0.13
N GLY A 282 9.50 -23.12 -0.91
CA GLY A 282 8.41 -22.16 -0.85
C GLY A 282 7.06 -22.88 -0.80
N GLN A 283 6.21 -22.50 0.13
CA GLN A 283 4.83 -22.99 0.25
C GLN A 283 3.90 -21.80 0.45
N PHE A 284 2.71 -21.85 -0.14
CA PHE A 284 1.66 -20.86 0.11
C PHE A 284 0.30 -21.52 0.24
N VAL A 285 -0.48 -21.02 1.20
CA VAL A 285 -1.91 -21.24 1.35
C VAL A 285 -2.49 -19.89 1.74
N ILE A 286 -3.36 -19.31 0.92
CA ILE A 286 -4.06 -18.05 1.24
C ILE A 286 -5.54 -18.27 0.96
N GLN A 287 -6.41 -17.88 1.90
CA GLN A 287 -7.84 -18.15 1.85
C GLN A 287 -8.66 -16.93 2.24
N LYS A 288 -9.68 -16.63 1.43
CA LYS A 288 -10.56 -15.48 1.56
C LYS A 288 -12.01 -15.85 1.27
#